data_AF-A0A7R9TG35-F1
#
_entry.id   AF-A0A7R9TG35-F1
#
_cell.length_a   1.000
_cell.length_b   1.000
_cell.length_c   1.000
_cell.angle_alpha   90.00
_cell.angle_beta   90.00
_cell.angle_gamma   90.00
#
_symmetry.space_group_name_H-M   'P 1'
#
loop_
_entity.id
_entity.type
_entity.pdbx_description
1 polymer ?
#
loop_
_entity_poly.entity_id
_entity_poly.type
_entity_poly.pdbx_seq_one_letter_code
_entity_poly.pdbx_strand_id
1 'polypeptide(L)'
;ALATCAARSGALAAGSYSRTVGIYGRGGRRLEPLFVLEGHGGGVTGLRWSACGNYVYSGARRDDDIVCWDVRSGAGELYRLRRRAATNQKVQFDIEPAGRYLLSGGTDGRVRAYDLRDGSEVALGGAADGAGDGAGERGLLVCDGG
;
A
#
# COMPACT_ATOMS: atom_id res chain seq x y z
N ALA A 1 -5.26 10.21 -1.57
CA ALA A 1 -5.39 8.87 -2.21
C ALA A 1 -6.80 8.36 -2.05
N LEU A 2 -7.30 7.46 -2.91
CA LEU A 2 -8.63 6.84 -2.77
C LEU A 2 -8.55 5.34 -3.05
N ALA A 3 -9.34 4.54 -2.33
CA ALA A 3 -9.47 3.10 -2.57
C ALA A 3 -10.87 2.59 -2.21
N THR A 4 -11.40 1.69 -3.04
CA THR A 4 -12.67 0.97 -2.83
C THR A 4 -12.38 -0.44 -2.32
N CYS A 5 -13.27 -0.98 -1.48
CA CYS A 5 -13.16 -2.36 -1.02
C CYS A 5 -14.02 -3.28 -1.89
N ALA A 6 -13.40 -4.26 -2.55
CA ALA A 6 -14.13 -5.23 -3.37
C ALA A 6 -14.98 -6.20 -2.51
N ALA A 7 -14.49 -6.62 -1.34
CA ALA A 7 -15.17 -7.57 -0.47
C ALA A 7 -16.32 -6.96 0.35
N ARG A 8 -16.36 -5.63 0.51
CA ARG A 8 -17.39 -4.92 1.28
C ARG A 8 -18.02 -3.82 0.44
N SER A 9 -19.18 -4.12 -0.14
CA SER A 9 -19.91 -3.16 -0.97
C SER A 9 -20.18 -1.86 -0.20
N GLY A 10 -19.63 -0.75 -0.68
CA GLY A 10 -19.81 0.57 -0.06
C GLY A 10 -18.79 0.94 1.03
N ALA A 11 -17.77 0.09 1.29
CA ALA A 11 -16.63 0.50 2.09
C ALA A 11 -15.59 1.24 1.22
N LEU A 12 -15.19 2.42 1.67
CA LEU A 12 -14.28 3.32 0.96
C LEU A 12 -13.19 3.80 1.91
N ALA A 13 -12.00 4.04 1.36
CA ALA A 13 -10.89 4.66 2.07
C ALA A 13 -10.43 5.91 1.31
N ALA A 14 -10.18 7.00 2.05
CA ALA A 14 -9.64 8.24 1.50
C ALA A 14 -8.47 8.73 2.33
N GLY A 15 -7.34 8.98 1.68
CA GLY A 15 -6.12 9.48 2.30
C GLY A 15 -5.95 10.97 2.00
N SER A 16 -5.64 11.75 3.02
CA SER A 16 -5.50 13.20 2.95
C SER A 16 -4.04 13.67 3.03
N TYR A 17 -3.76 14.84 2.48
CA TYR A 17 -2.49 15.55 2.72
C TYR A 17 -2.32 15.98 4.17
N SER A 18 -3.42 16.03 4.95
CA SER A 18 -3.39 16.25 6.40
C SER A 18 -2.89 15.04 7.20
N ARG A 19 -2.34 14.01 6.54
CA ARG A 19 -1.70 12.81 7.12
C ARG A 19 -2.68 11.80 7.74
N THR A 20 -3.96 11.91 7.38
CA THR A 20 -5.02 11.04 7.88
C THR A 20 -5.56 10.13 6.79
N VAL A 21 -6.09 8.98 7.21
CA VAL A 21 -6.90 8.08 6.36
C VAL A 21 -8.30 8.01 6.94
N GLY A 22 -9.30 8.46 6.19
CA GLY A 22 -10.70 8.26 6.51
C GLY A 22 -11.21 6.94 5.94
N ILE A 23 -11.91 6.16 6.74
CA ILE A 23 -12.67 4.98 6.32
C ILE A 23 -14.15 5.33 6.37
N TYR A 24 -14.88 5.02 5.30
CA TYR A 24 -16.27 5.37 5.13
C TYR A 24 -17.11 4.14 4.80
N GLY A 25 -18.33 4.11 5.32
CA GLY A 25 -19.36 3.15 4.95
C GLY A 25 -20.49 3.84 4.20
N ARG A 26 -21.18 3.11 3.32
CA ARG A 26 -22.33 3.63 2.59
C ARG A 26 -23.64 3.33 3.32
N GLY A 27 -24.25 4.37 3.87
CA GLY A 27 -25.61 4.34 4.42
C GLY A 27 -26.59 4.94 3.41
N GLY A 28 -27.26 4.10 2.61
CA GLY A 28 -28.17 4.57 1.56
C GLY A 28 -27.44 5.38 0.47
N ARG A 29 -27.80 6.65 0.31
CA ARG A 29 -27.18 7.60 -0.64
C ARG A 29 -26.03 8.42 -0.05
N ARG A 30 -25.70 8.24 1.23
CA ARG A 30 -24.66 8.99 1.93
C ARG A 30 -23.49 8.10 2.32
N LEU A 31 -22.30 8.69 2.35
CA LEU A 31 -21.12 8.11 2.96
C LEU A 31 -21.01 8.62 4.40
N GLU A 32 -20.94 7.70 5.34
CA GLU A 32 -20.76 7.99 6.76
C GLU A 32 -19.34 7.62 7.17
N PRO A 33 -18.63 8.50 7.92
CA PRO A 33 -17.30 8.18 8.43
C PRO A 33 -17.41 7.08 9.49
N LEU A 34 -16.60 6.04 9.32
CA LEU A 34 -16.48 4.95 10.30
C LEU A 34 -15.26 5.17 11.19
N PHE A 35 -14.12 5.52 10.59
CA PHE A 35 -12.85 5.69 11.30
C PHE A 35 -12.00 6.80 10.67
N VAL A 36 -11.16 7.43 11.50
CA VAL A 36 -10.08 8.31 11.08
C VAL A 36 -8.79 7.75 11.64
N LEU A 37 -7.87 7.38 10.76
CA LEU A 37 -6.60 6.75 11.10
C LEU A 37 -5.51 7.81 10.99
N GLU A 38 -4.74 7.93 12.07
CA GLU A 38 -3.67 8.90 12.23
C GLU A 38 -2.37 8.17 12.60
N GLY A 39 -1.23 8.74 12.22
CA GLY A 39 0.07 8.12 12.50
C GLY A 39 1.08 8.21 11.36
N HIS A 40 0.68 8.73 10.19
CA HIS A 40 1.60 9.04 9.11
C HIS A 40 2.38 10.33 9.38
N GLY A 41 3.66 10.33 9.01
CA GLY A 41 4.52 11.52 9.09
C GLY A 41 4.24 12.53 7.98
N GLY A 42 3.68 12.07 6.86
CA GLY A 42 3.43 12.88 5.66
C GLY A 42 2.05 12.67 5.03
N GLY A 43 1.76 13.43 3.98
CA GLY A 43 0.48 13.34 3.28
C GLY A 43 0.27 11.98 2.62
N VAL A 44 -0.92 11.39 2.82
CA VAL A 44 -1.23 10.03 2.34
C VAL A 44 -1.48 10.04 0.83
N THR A 45 -0.64 9.33 0.09
CA THR A 45 -0.67 9.32 -1.38
C THR A 45 -0.91 7.93 -1.98
N GLY A 46 -0.75 6.85 -1.21
CA GLY A 46 -1.12 5.49 -1.59
C GLY A 46 -2.12 4.87 -0.63
N LEU A 47 -3.10 4.14 -1.16
CA LEU A 47 -4.09 3.36 -0.41
C LEU A 47 -4.46 2.07 -1.16
N ARG A 48 -4.55 0.96 -0.43
CA ARG A 48 -5.07 -0.32 -0.93
C ARG A 48 -5.87 -1.04 0.14
N TRP A 49 -6.97 -1.68 -0.26
CA TRP A 49 -7.67 -2.64 0.59
C TRP A 49 -7.06 -4.02 0.41
N SER A 50 -7.01 -4.79 1.49
CA SER A 50 -6.84 -6.24 1.41
C SER A 50 -8.03 -6.88 0.69
N ALA A 51 -7.78 -8.02 0.02
CA ALA A 51 -8.83 -8.77 -0.67
C ALA A 51 -9.96 -9.23 0.28
N CYS A 52 -9.65 -9.51 1.55
CA CYS A 52 -10.65 -9.88 2.56
C CYS A 52 -11.43 -8.68 3.12
N GLY A 53 -11.04 -7.45 2.79
CA GLY A 53 -11.72 -6.22 3.21
C GLY A 53 -11.56 -5.84 4.68
N ASN A 54 -10.70 -6.54 5.41
CA ASN A 54 -10.47 -6.32 6.84
C ASN A 54 -9.29 -5.38 7.12
N TYR A 55 -8.35 -5.30 6.18
CA TYR A 55 -7.15 -4.47 6.31
C TYR A 55 -7.09 -3.39 5.22
N VAL A 56 -6.55 -2.24 5.59
CA VAL A 56 -6.18 -1.15 4.68
C VAL A 56 -4.69 -0.91 4.80
N TYR A 57 -4.01 -0.75 3.66
CA TYR A 57 -2.61 -0.39 3.58
C TYR A 57 -2.51 1.05 3.08
N SER A 58 -1.73 1.87 3.76
CA SER A 58 -1.54 3.27 3.41
C SER A 58 -0.07 3.65 3.34
N GLY A 59 0.27 4.48 2.36
CA GLY A 59 1.61 5.03 2.19
C GLY A 59 1.56 6.54 2.07
N ALA A 60 2.49 7.21 2.74
CA ALA A 60 2.61 8.66 2.75
C ALA A 60 3.89 9.16 2.09
N ARG A 61 3.84 10.37 1.54
CA ARG A 61 5.04 11.02 0.97
C ARG A 61 6.02 11.35 2.10
N ARG A 62 7.32 11.20 1.86
CA ARG A 62 8.37 11.38 2.89
C ARG A 62 8.10 10.61 4.19
N ASP A 63 7.45 9.45 4.08
CA ASP A 63 7.20 8.55 5.19
C ASP A 63 7.86 7.21 4.86
N ASP A 64 8.68 6.73 5.80
CA ASP A 64 9.50 5.55 5.60
C ASP A 64 8.69 4.26 5.71
N ASP A 65 7.40 4.33 5.98
CA ASP A 65 6.55 3.19 6.26
C ASP A 65 5.30 3.13 5.35
N ILE A 66 4.94 1.90 4.95
CA ILE A 66 3.57 1.57 4.58
C ILE A 66 2.91 0.98 5.82
N VAL A 67 1.78 1.54 6.22
CA VAL A 67 1.09 1.15 7.45
C VAL A 67 -0.07 0.23 7.12
N CYS A 68 -0.19 -0.87 7.85
CA CYS A 68 -1.33 -1.78 7.81
C CYS A 68 -2.30 -1.45 8.95
N TRP A 69 -3.57 -1.24 8.62
CA TRP A 69 -4.63 -0.94 9.57
C TRP A 69 -5.66 -2.06 9.59
N ASP A 70 -6.04 -2.54 10.78
CA ASP A 70 -7.15 -3.48 10.94
C ASP A 70 -8.45 -2.74 11.23
N VAL A 71 -9.37 -2.73 10.27
CA VAL A 71 -10.63 -1.96 10.35
C VAL A 71 -11.80 -2.75 10.98
N ARG A 72 -11.56 -3.94 11.53
CA ARG A 72 -12.62 -4.77 12.14
C ARG A 72 -12.96 -4.36 13.57
N SER A 73 -11.98 -3.95 14.37
CA SER A 73 -12.18 -3.66 15.81
C SER A 73 -11.47 -2.36 16.22
N GLY A 74 -12.16 -1.24 16.06
CA GLY A 74 -11.66 0.08 16.51
C GLY A 74 -10.65 0.76 15.61
N ALA A 75 -10.28 0.13 14.48
CA ALA A 75 -9.40 0.68 13.45
C ALA A 75 -8.04 1.15 13.98
N GLY A 76 -7.20 0.18 14.30
CA GLY A 76 -5.86 0.40 14.83
C GLY A 76 -4.76 0.08 13.82
N GLU A 77 -3.58 0.66 14.06
CA GLU A 77 -2.34 0.26 13.39
C GLU A 77 -1.99 -1.17 13.83
N LEU A 78 -1.77 -2.07 12.86
CA LEU A 78 -1.38 -3.45 13.11
C LEU A 78 0.14 -3.61 13.03
N TYR A 79 0.75 -3.15 11.93
CA TYR A 79 2.19 -3.13 11.72
C TYR A 79 2.60 -2.14 10.63
N ARG A 80 3.92 -1.95 10.48
CA ARG A 80 4.55 -1.07 9.47
C ARG A 80 5.52 -1.85 8.60
N LEU A 81 5.48 -1.60 7.30
CA LEU A 81 6.39 -2.15 6.29
C LEU A 81 7.41 -1.06 5.91
N ARG A 82 8.69 -1.27 6.27
CA ARG A 82 9.73 -0.27 6.08
C ARG A 82 10.12 -0.16 4.60
N ARG A 83 10.05 1.03 4.01
CA ARG A 83 10.28 1.29 2.57
C ARG A 83 11.25 2.41 2.20
N ARG A 84 11.93 3.06 3.16
CA ARG A 84 12.88 4.21 2.97
C ARG A 84 12.43 5.21 1.88
N ALA A 85 11.82 6.32 2.27
CA ALA A 85 11.28 7.32 1.36
C ALA A 85 11.78 8.75 1.68
N ALA A 86 12.70 9.26 0.85
CA ALA A 86 13.21 10.63 0.97
C ALA A 86 12.54 11.65 0.01
N THR A 87 11.50 11.26 -0.73
CA THR A 87 10.94 12.06 -1.83
C THR A 87 9.49 12.50 -1.57
N ASN A 88 9.08 13.57 -2.27
CA ASN A 88 7.71 14.09 -2.28
C ASN A 88 6.78 13.35 -3.24
N GLN A 89 7.29 12.37 -3.99
CA GLN A 89 6.51 11.65 -4.99
C GLN A 89 5.44 10.77 -4.32
N LYS A 90 4.41 10.45 -5.09
CA LYS A 90 3.37 9.49 -4.68
C LYS A 90 4.01 8.13 -4.40
N VAL A 91 3.60 7.52 -3.29
CA VAL A 91 3.98 6.14 -2.99
C VAL A 91 3.22 5.18 -3.91
N GLN A 92 3.96 4.29 -4.57
CA GLN A 92 3.41 3.20 -5.38
C GLN A 92 3.65 1.86 -4.67
N PHE A 93 2.58 1.12 -4.46
CA PHE A 93 2.61 -0.24 -3.97
C PHE A 93 1.35 -0.98 -4.41
N ASP A 94 1.45 -2.31 -4.46
CA ASP A 94 0.30 -3.15 -4.72
C ASP A 94 0.36 -4.45 -3.92
N ILE A 95 -0.81 -5.09 -3.78
CA ILE A 95 -0.95 -6.37 -3.09
C ILE A 95 -1.18 -7.42 -4.15
N GLU A 96 -0.45 -8.52 -4.08
CA GLU A 96 -0.67 -9.62 -5.02
C GLU A 96 -2.09 -10.20 -4.87
N PRO A 97 -2.67 -10.83 -5.91
CA PRO A 97 -4.04 -11.36 -5.85
C PRO A 97 -4.30 -12.36 -4.72
N ALA A 98 -3.30 -13.17 -4.36
CA ALA A 98 -3.39 -14.12 -3.25
C ALA A 98 -3.32 -13.44 -1.87
N GLY A 99 -2.93 -12.17 -1.81
CA GLY A 99 -2.91 -11.37 -0.59
C GLY A 99 -1.78 -11.72 0.39
N ARG A 100 -0.77 -12.50 -0.02
CA ARG A 100 0.36 -12.84 0.85
C ARG A 100 1.48 -11.81 0.76
N TYR A 101 1.72 -11.24 -0.42
CA TYR A 101 2.78 -10.26 -0.62
C TYR A 101 2.27 -8.86 -0.98
N LEU A 102 2.95 -7.85 -0.46
CA LEU A 102 2.85 -6.46 -0.92
C LEU A 102 4.17 -6.07 -1.59
N LEU A 103 4.08 -5.49 -2.79
CA LEU A 103 5.22 -5.00 -3.55
C LEU A 103 5.25 -3.47 -3.52
N SER A 104 6.44 -2.89 -3.35
CA SER A 104 6.60 -1.44 -3.37
C SER A 104 7.86 -0.99 -4.11
N GLY A 105 7.74 0.09 -4.88
CA GLY A 105 8.87 0.72 -5.56
C GLY A 105 9.66 1.64 -4.63
N GLY A 106 10.97 1.42 -4.57
CA GLY A 106 11.92 2.26 -3.87
C GLY A 106 12.41 3.44 -4.70
N THR A 107 12.92 4.45 -4.01
CA THR A 107 13.52 5.64 -4.64
C THR A 107 14.95 5.36 -5.13
N ASP A 108 15.51 4.25 -4.67
CA ASP A 108 16.79 3.67 -5.07
C ASP A 108 16.67 2.74 -6.30
N GLY A 109 15.53 2.76 -6.98
CA GLY A 109 15.27 1.93 -8.16
C GLY A 109 14.99 0.46 -7.85
N ARG A 110 14.96 0.06 -6.57
CA ARG A 110 14.71 -1.34 -6.17
C ARG A 110 13.24 -1.57 -5.85
N VAL A 111 12.72 -2.72 -6.28
CA VAL A 111 11.42 -3.23 -5.83
C VAL A 111 11.62 -3.99 -4.52
N ARG A 112 10.74 -3.75 -3.55
CA ARG A 112 10.70 -4.45 -2.27
C ARG A 112 9.43 -5.29 -2.20
N ALA A 113 9.55 -6.46 -1.59
CA ALA A 113 8.43 -7.35 -1.32
C ALA A 113 8.30 -7.57 0.18
N TYR A 114 7.07 -7.57 0.67
CA TYR A 114 6.78 -7.76 2.09
C TYR A 114 5.81 -8.91 2.26
N ASP A 115 6.10 -9.85 3.17
CA ASP A 115 5.14 -10.88 3.58
C ASP A 115 4.13 -10.25 4.55
N LEU A 116 2.86 -10.23 4.15
CA LEU A 116 1.78 -9.58 4.90
C LEU A 116 1.35 -10.36 6.15
N ARG A 117 1.85 -11.58 6.36
CA ARG A 117 1.56 -12.40 7.54
C ARG A 117 2.29 -11.89 8.78
N ASP A 118 3.52 -11.43 8.62
CA ASP A 118 4.40 -10.98 9.71
C ASP A 118 5.01 -9.59 9.48
N GLY A 119 4.82 -9.01 8.29
CA GLY A 119 5.34 -7.69 7.93
C GLY A 119 6.81 -7.67 7.55
N SER A 120 7.45 -8.83 7.39
CA SER A 120 8.87 -8.93 7.05
C SER A 120 9.13 -8.63 5.57
N GLU A 121 10.28 -8.01 5.26
CA GLU A 121 10.75 -7.86 3.88
C GLU A 121 11.33 -9.19 3.40
N VAL A 122 10.94 -9.63 2.20
CA VAL A 122 11.40 -10.87 1.57
C VAL A 122 12.20 -10.58 0.31
N ALA A 123 13.21 -11.40 0.06
CA ALA A 123 14.01 -11.29 -1.16
C ALA A 123 13.19 -11.68 -2.39
N LEU A 124 13.22 -10.84 -3.42
CA LEU A 124 12.72 -11.19 -4.75
C LEU A 124 13.77 -12.06 -5.44
N GLY A 125 13.39 -13.25 -5.88
CA GLY A 125 14.27 -14.14 -6.64
C GLY A 125 14.40 -13.67 -8.09
N GLY A 126 15.63 -13.43 -8.54
CA GLY A 126 15.95 -13.07 -9.93
C GLY A 126 15.91 -11.56 -10.22
N ALA A 127 17.10 -10.97 -10.31
CA ALA A 127 17.44 -9.65 -10.88
C ALA A 127 16.42 -8.50 -10.66
N ALA A 128 16.64 -7.74 -9.58
CA ALA A 128 16.37 -6.30 -9.56
C ALA A 128 17.57 -5.56 -8.95
N ASP A 129 18.75 -6.00 -9.36
CA ASP A 129 20.07 -5.53 -8.95
C ASP A 129 20.58 -4.57 -10.04
N GLY A 130 19.76 -3.60 -10.43
CA GLY A 130 20.10 -2.65 -11.47
C GLY A 130 21.01 -1.54 -10.95
N ALA A 131 22.31 -1.81 -10.79
CA ALA A 131 23.37 -0.80 -10.86
C ALA A 131 24.75 -1.46 -11.04
N GLY A 132 24.97 -2.04 -12.22
CA GLY A 132 26.27 -2.39 -12.76
C GLY A 132 26.26 -2.16 -14.26
N ASP A 133 27.14 -1.29 -14.73
CA ASP A 133 27.45 -1.00 -16.13
C ASP A 133 27.64 -2.30 -16.95
N GLY A 134 27.10 -2.34 -18.18
CA GLY A 134 27.36 -3.41 -19.13
C GLY A 134 26.12 -3.98 -19.81
N ALA A 135 26.15 -3.95 -21.15
CA ALA A 135 25.14 -4.46 -22.08
C ALA A 135 24.55 -5.85 -21.75
N GLY A 136 23.25 -6.04 -22.00
CA GLY A 136 22.67 -7.37 -22.18
C GLY A 136 21.25 -7.56 -21.64
N GLU A 137 20.29 -7.54 -22.56
CA GLU A 137 19.00 -8.25 -22.54
C GLU A 137 17.84 -7.73 -21.66
N ARG A 138 16.70 -7.57 -22.33
CA ARG A 138 15.45 -6.99 -21.84
C ARG A 138 14.58 -8.07 -21.19
N GLY A 139 14.36 -7.98 -19.88
CA GLY A 139 13.25 -8.66 -19.20
C GLY A 139 12.06 -7.72 -19.03
N LEU A 140 11.19 -7.62 -20.02
CA LEU A 140 9.91 -6.92 -19.91
C LEU A 140 8.88 -7.92 -19.34
N LEU A 141 8.42 -7.73 -18.11
CA LEU A 141 7.20 -8.40 -17.64
C LEU A 141 6.02 -7.76 -18.37
N VAL A 142 5.66 -8.35 -19.51
CA VAL A 142 4.39 -8.09 -20.20
C VAL A 142 3.33 -8.92 -19.51
N CYS A 143 2.38 -8.26 -18.86
CA CYS A 143 1.13 -8.91 -18.49
C CYS A 143 0.21 -8.81 -19.72
N ASP A 144 0.08 -9.90 -20.49
CA ASP A 144 -0.95 -9.99 -21.53
C ASP A 144 -2.32 -10.00 -20.84
N GLY A 145 -3.15 -9.00 -21.18
CA GLY A 145 -4.54 -8.90 -20.74
C GLY A 145 -5.44 -9.72 -21.66
N GLY A 146 -6.22 -10.62 -21.06
CA GLY A 146 -7.39 -11.28 -21.66
C GLY A 146 -8.63 -11.00 -20.83
#